data_AF-G0ISQ6-F1
#
_entry.id   AF-G0ISQ6-F1
#
_cell.length_a   1.000
_cell.length_b   1.000
_cell.length_c   1.000
_cell.angle_alpha   90.00
_cell.angle_beta   90.00
_cell.angle_gamma   90.00
#
_symmetry.space_group_name_H-M   'P 1'
#
loop_
_entity.id
_entity.type
_entity.pdbx_description
1 polymer ?
#
loop_
_entity_poly.entity_id
_entity_poly.type
_entity_poly.pdbx_seq_one_letter_code
_entity_poly.pdbx_strand_id
1 'polypeptide(L)'
;MKIELNKRVLSEEKDPDIEKKIITNEDAIAHYHSLKDRLKANFRKEIFHKVDNIRILKEIKDNEYYKLDGYKSFFAFVKDYNIARTQAYNYLKLATALQEGFIKEDYIIENGIHNSLDLIQDKESPTFKKSKKNPIKPLRFQLKSQESYDFYKSNAKFTGFLLDKLFNNEKEMIKKIMKEYKQLKG
;
A
#
# COMPACT_ATOMS: atom_id res chain seq x y z
N MET A 1 -33.40 -7.70 -17.03
CA MET A 1 -32.12 -8.33 -17.41
C MET A 1 -31.91 -9.50 -16.47
N LYS A 2 -31.95 -10.75 -16.95
CA LYS A 2 -31.65 -11.93 -16.11
C LYS A 2 -30.13 -12.00 -15.96
N ILE A 3 -29.64 -11.91 -14.73
CA ILE A 3 -28.23 -12.12 -14.41
C ILE A 3 -28.07 -13.61 -14.15
N GLU A 4 -27.42 -14.33 -15.06
CA GLU A 4 -27.03 -15.72 -14.83
C GLU A 4 -25.77 -15.72 -13.96
N LEU A 5 -25.92 -16.07 -12.68
CA LEU A 5 -24.81 -16.31 -11.78
C LEU A 5 -24.41 -17.78 -11.89
N ASN A 6 -23.13 -18.05 -12.17
CA ASN A 6 -22.60 -19.41 -12.10
C ASN A 6 -22.80 -19.97 -10.68
N LYS A 7 -23.18 -21.25 -10.57
CA LYS A 7 -23.26 -21.95 -9.28
C LYS A 7 -21.95 -21.73 -8.52
N ARG A 8 -22.05 -21.27 -7.28
CA ARG A 8 -20.87 -21.07 -6.42
C ARG A 8 -20.22 -22.43 -6.22
N VAL A 9 -18.93 -22.53 -6.57
CA VAL A 9 -18.12 -23.77 -6.44
C VAL A 9 -17.96 -24.20 -4.96
N LEU A 10 -18.31 -23.34 -4.01
CA LEU A 10 -18.00 -23.46 -2.58
C LEU A 10 -19.19 -23.83 -1.66
N SER A 11 -20.35 -24.23 -2.17
CA SER A 11 -21.47 -24.61 -1.29
C SER A 11 -22.31 -25.77 -1.83
N GLU A 12 -22.23 -26.92 -1.15
CA GLU A 12 -23.29 -27.95 -1.11
C GLU A 12 -24.52 -27.47 -0.29
N GLU A 13 -24.42 -26.32 0.38
CA GLU A 13 -25.56 -25.69 1.03
C GLU A 13 -26.54 -25.14 -0.02
N LYS A 14 -27.83 -25.49 0.14
CA LYS A 14 -28.94 -24.98 -0.66
C LYS A 14 -28.81 -23.47 -0.82
N ASP A 15 -28.81 -23.02 -2.07
CA ASP A 15 -28.79 -21.60 -2.40
C ASP A 15 -29.90 -20.88 -1.62
N PRO A 16 -29.58 -19.95 -0.69
CA PRO A 16 -30.61 -19.24 0.07
C PRO A 16 -31.45 -18.31 -0.82
N ASP A 17 -31.07 -18.12 -2.08
CA ASP A 17 -31.80 -17.35 -3.10
C ASP A 17 -32.87 -18.17 -3.84
N ILE A 18 -33.50 -19.15 -3.16
CA ILE A 18 -34.81 -19.66 -3.62
C ILE A 18 -35.74 -18.45 -3.66
N GLU A 19 -36.13 -18.03 -4.86
CA GLU A 19 -36.97 -16.86 -5.14
C GLU A 19 -38.17 -16.81 -4.19
N LYS A 20 -38.06 -16.05 -3.10
CA LYS A 20 -39.21 -15.74 -2.26
C LYS A 20 -40.09 -14.80 -3.07
N LYS A 21 -41.29 -15.25 -3.44
CA LYS A 21 -42.32 -14.37 -4.02
C LYS A 21 -42.60 -13.26 -3.03
N ILE A 22 -42.15 -12.05 -3.33
CA ILE A 22 -42.48 -10.85 -2.57
C ILE A 22 -43.91 -10.46 -2.98
N ILE A 23 -44.86 -10.58 -2.04
CA ILE A 23 -46.28 -10.35 -2.31
C ILE A 23 -46.73 -9.01 -1.72
N THR A 24 -46.10 -8.57 -0.61
CA THR A 24 -46.44 -7.31 0.09
C THR A 24 -45.23 -6.39 0.31
N ASN A 25 -45.49 -5.13 0.66
CA ASN A 25 -44.43 -4.17 1.03
C ASN A 25 -43.68 -4.58 2.32
N GLU A 26 -44.35 -5.25 3.26
CA GLU A 26 -43.72 -5.76 4.48
C GLU A 26 -42.76 -6.91 4.15
N ASP A 27 -43.13 -7.80 3.23
CA ASP A 27 -42.24 -8.85 2.71
C ASP A 27 -40.99 -8.25 2.05
N ALA A 28 -41.15 -7.14 1.33
CA ALA A 28 -40.05 -6.45 0.67
C ALA A 28 -39.06 -5.86 1.70
N ILE A 29 -39.56 -5.24 2.77
CA ILE A 29 -38.74 -4.69 3.86
C ILE A 29 -38.01 -5.82 4.60
N ALA A 30 -38.71 -6.90 4.96
CA ALA A 30 -38.10 -8.05 5.62
C ALA A 30 -37.02 -8.71 4.76
N HIS A 31 -37.28 -8.86 3.47
CA HIS A 31 -36.30 -9.36 2.50
C HIS A 31 -35.07 -8.44 2.39
N TYR A 32 -35.28 -7.12 2.31
CA TYR A 32 -34.19 -6.14 2.30
C TYR A 32 -33.31 -6.24 3.55
N HIS A 33 -33.90 -6.37 4.75
CA HIS A 33 -33.13 -6.55 5.99
C HIS A 33 -32.32 -7.85 5.97
N SER A 34 -32.91 -8.95 5.53
CA SER A 34 -32.21 -10.22 5.38
C SER A 34 -31.02 -10.13 4.41
N LEU A 35 -31.20 -9.47 3.26
CA LEU A 35 -30.12 -9.22 2.31
C LEU A 35 -29.01 -8.36 2.93
N LYS A 36 -29.37 -7.31 3.68
CA LYS A 36 -28.42 -6.42 4.35
C LYS A 36 -27.58 -7.18 5.39
N ASP A 37 -28.20 -8.05 6.17
CA ASP A 37 -27.48 -8.84 7.17
C ASP A 37 -26.61 -9.93 6.53
N ARG A 38 -27.09 -10.58 5.47
CA ARG A 38 -26.28 -11.51 4.67
C ARG A 38 -25.08 -10.81 4.04
N LEU A 39 -25.27 -9.59 3.53
CA LEU A 39 -24.19 -8.78 2.98
C LEU A 39 -23.12 -8.47 4.03
N LYS A 40 -23.53 -8.05 5.24
CA LYS A 40 -22.60 -7.83 6.36
C LYS A 40 -21.84 -9.11 6.75
N ALA A 41 -22.53 -10.24 6.83
CA ALA A 41 -21.92 -11.52 7.17
C ALA A 41 -20.88 -11.94 6.12
N ASN A 42 -21.19 -11.75 4.83
CA ASN A 42 -20.25 -12.05 3.74
C ASN A 42 -19.00 -11.18 3.82
N PHE A 43 -19.13 -9.88 4.06
CA PHE A 43 -17.97 -9.00 4.22
C PHE A 43 -17.11 -9.40 5.43
N ARG A 44 -17.72 -9.72 6.57
CA ARG A 44 -16.98 -10.22 7.75
C ARG A 44 -16.24 -11.52 7.44
N LYS A 45 -16.88 -12.47 6.76
CA LYS A 45 -16.27 -13.74 6.34
C LYS A 45 -15.11 -13.50 5.37
N GLU A 46 -15.26 -12.59 4.42
CA GLU A 46 -14.20 -12.20 3.50
C GLU A 46 -12.99 -11.64 4.24
N ILE A 47 -13.19 -10.70 5.18
CA ILE A 47 -12.09 -10.14 5.97
C ILE A 47 -11.45 -11.20 6.86
N PHE A 48 -12.23 -12.06 7.50
CA PHE A 48 -11.73 -13.19 8.30
C PHE A 48 -10.76 -14.06 7.48
N HIS A 49 -11.18 -14.50 6.28
CA HIS A 49 -10.29 -15.29 5.40
C HIS A 49 -9.06 -14.50 4.96
N LYS A 50 -9.17 -13.19 4.76
CA LYS A 50 -7.98 -12.37 4.46
C LYS A 50 -7.03 -12.26 5.66
N VAL A 51 -7.53 -12.20 6.89
CA VAL A 51 -6.67 -12.21 8.10
C VAL A 51 -5.94 -13.54 8.24
N ASP A 52 -6.62 -14.65 7.97
CA ASP A 52 -5.98 -15.97 7.95
C ASP A 52 -4.87 -16.04 6.88
N ASN A 53 -5.17 -15.57 5.66
CA ASN A 53 -4.16 -15.45 4.59
C ASN A 53 -2.97 -14.58 5.02
N ILE A 54 -3.19 -13.49 5.75
CA ILE A 54 -2.12 -12.63 6.27
C ILE A 54 -1.17 -13.42 7.20
N ARG A 55 -1.71 -14.30 8.06
CA ARG A 55 -0.90 -15.16 8.94
C ARG A 55 -0.10 -16.19 8.14
N ILE A 56 -0.76 -16.90 7.23
CA ILE A 56 -0.13 -17.90 6.36
C ILE A 56 1.03 -17.27 5.57
N LEU A 57 0.80 -16.11 4.97
CA LEU A 57 1.81 -15.38 4.19
C LEU A 57 3.01 -14.97 5.04
N LYS A 58 2.79 -14.58 6.30
CA LYS A 58 3.88 -14.24 7.24
C LYS A 58 4.72 -15.46 7.56
N GLU A 59 4.08 -16.58 7.87
CA GLU A 59 4.77 -17.84 8.17
C GLU A 59 5.58 -18.35 6.97
N ILE A 60 5.01 -18.35 5.78
CA ILE A 60 5.72 -18.70 4.53
C ILE A 60 6.92 -17.79 4.31
N LYS A 61 6.77 -16.49 4.57
CA LYS A 61 7.87 -15.55 4.40
C LYS A 61 8.99 -15.78 5.43
N ASP A 62 8.64 -15.90 6.70
CA ASP A 62 9.63 -15.96 7.79
C ASP A 62 10.46 -17.25 7.74
N ASN A 63 9.83 -18.37 7.37
CA ASN A 63 10.51 -19.66 7.22
C ASN A 63 11.05 -19.87 5.79
N GLU A 64 10.88 -18.88 4.91
CA GLU A 64 11.27 -18.94 3.50
C GLU A 64 10.69 -20.15 2.72
N TYR A 65 9.52 -20.67 3.11
CA TYR A 65 8.90 -21.85 2.50
C TYR A 65 8.60 -21.69 1.01
N TYR A 66 8.48 -20.46 0.52
CA TYR A 66 8.39 -20.20 -0.91
C TYR A 66 9.57 -20.76 -1.72
N LYS A 67 10.73 -21.02 -1.09
CA LYS A 67 11.87 -21.66 -1.76
C LYS A 67 11.64 -23.15 -2.05
N LEU A 68 10.74 -23.81 -1.32
CA LEU A 68 10.39 -25.22 -1.54
C LEU A 68 9.75 -25.41 -2.94
N ASP A 69 9.00 -24.40 -3.40
CA ASP A 69 8.43 -24.35 -4.75
C ASP A 69 9.39 -23.73 -5.78
N GLY A 70 10.66 -23.48 -5.41
CA GLY A 70 11.67 -22.94 -6.31
C GLY A 70 11.62 -21.42 -6.53
N TYR A 71 10.80 -20.67 -5.80
CA TYR A 71 10.76 -19.21 -5.95
C TYR A 71 12.03 -18.55 -5.40
N LYS A 72 12.63 -17.66 -6.19
CA LYS A 72 13.81 -16.87 -5.79
C LYS A 72 13.50 -15.78 -4.75
N SER A 73 12.23 -15.39 -4.59
CA SER A 73 11.81 -14.39 -3.61
C SER A 73 10.34 -14.57 -3.22
N PHE A 74 10.01 -14.18 -2.00
CA PHE A 74 8.62 -14.14 -1.52
C PHE A 74 7.68 -13.36 -2.45
N PHE A 75 8.13 -12.24 -3.01
CA PHE A 75 7.30 -11.43 -3.92
C PHE A 75 7.07 -12.09 -5.29
N ALA A 76 7.91 -13.03 -5.70
CA ALA A 76 7.64 -13.85 -6.87
C ALA A 76 6.54 -14.87 -6.54
N PHE A 77 6.62 -15.52 -5.37
CA PHE A 77 5.62 -16.47 -4.89
C PHE A 77 4.21 -15.87 -4.78
N VAL A 78 4.06 -14.72 -4.11
CA VAL A 78 2.72 -14.13 -3.88
C VAL A 78 2.05 -13.63 -5.18
N LYS A 79 2.82 -13.47 -6.27
CA LYS A 79 2.29 -13.05 -7.56
C LYS A 79 1.33 -14.09 -8.14
N ASP A 80 1.61 -15.37 -7.92
CA ASP A 80 0.81 -16.49 -8.43
C ASP A 80 -0.57 -16.58 -7.74
N TYR A 81 -0.70 -15.93 -6.58
CA TYR A 81 -1.95 -15.79 -5.84
C TYR A 81 -2.68 -14.47 -6.11
N ASN A 82 -2.31 -13.75 -7.18
CA ASN A 82 -2.86 -12.44 -7.55
C ASN A 82 -2.69 -11.36 -6.47
N ILE A 83 -1.64 -11.47 -5.64
CA ILE A 83 -1.36 -10.46 -4.60
C ILE A 83 -0.30 -9.49 -5.13
N ALA A 84 -0.69 -8.21 -5.23
CA ALA A 84 0.24 -7.16 -5.61
C ALA A 84 1.35 -6.99 -4.56
N ARG A 85 2.57 -6.63 -5.01
CA ARG A 85 3.71 -6.42 -4.10
C ARG A 85 3.39 -5.46 -2.94
N THR A 86 2.73 -4.34 -3.21
CA THR A 86 2.33 -3.36 -2.17
C THR A 86 1.35 -3.96 -1.16
N GLN A 87 0.40 -4.77 -1.63
CA GLN A 87 -0.55 -5.47 -0.77
C GLN A 87 0.17 -6.51 0.11
N ALA A 88 1.11 -7.28 -0.46
CA ALA A 88 1.92 -8.22 0.30
C ALA A 88 2.74 -7.52 1.41
N TYR A 89 3.34 -6.36 1.13
CA TYR A 89 4.01 -5.56 2.16
C TYR A 89 3.07 -5.14 3.30
N ASN A 90 1.87 -4.66 2.96
CA ASN A 90 0.86 -4.27 3.94
C ASN A 90 0.39 -5.46 4.78
N TYR A 91 0.22 -6.62 4.17
CA TYR A 91 -0.15 -7.86 4.86
C TYR A 91 0.92 -8.28 5.86
N LEU A 92 2.19 -8.27 5.46
CA LEU A 92 3.29 -8.56 6.38
C LEU A 92 3.34 -7.57 7.55
N LYS A 93 3.07 -6.29 7.28
CA LYS A 93 2.99 -5.25 8.31
C LYS A 93 1.86 -5.52 9.32
N LEU A 94 0.67 -5.89 8.85
CA LEU A 94 -0.44 -6.29 9.72
C LEU A 94 -0.12 -7.56 10.51
N ALA A 95 0.49 -8.57 9.89
CA ALA A 95 0.87 -9.80 10.56
C ALA A 95 1.85 -9.54 11.72
N THR A 96 2.86 -8.72 11.49
CA THR A 96 3.79 -8.31 12.56
C THR A 96 3.06 -7.57 13.67
N ALA A 97 2.16 -6.62 13.34
CA ALA A 97 1.39 -5.91 14.37
C ALA A 97 0.45 -6.82 15.17
N LEU A 98 -0.10 -7.87 14.56
CA LEU A 98 -0.88 -8.92 15.24
C LEU A 98 0.01 -9.74 16.18
N GLN A 99 1.19 -10.18 15.72
CA GLN A 99 2.15 -10.95 16.52
C GLN A 99 2.66 -10.14 17.73
N GLU A 100 2.92 -8.86 17.53
CA GLU A 100 3.38 -7.92 18.57
C GLU A 100 2.24 -7.44 19.49
N GLY A 101 0.98 -7.81 19.21
CA GLY A 101 -0.19 -7.43 20.01
C GLY A 101 -0.63 -5.96 19.88
N PHE A 102 -0.14 -5.22 18.89
CA PHE A 102 -0.51 -3.82 18.63
C PHE A 102 -1.95 -3.66 18.12
N ILE A 103 -2.48 -4.71 17.51
CA ILE A 103 -3.84 -4.81 16.99
C ILE A 103 -4.38 -6.22 17.25
N LYS A 104 -5.68 -6.34 17.48
CA LYS A 104 -6.36 -7.63 17.64
C LYS A 104 -7.00 -8.06 16.32
N GLU A 105 -7.10 -9.37 16.11
CA GLU A 105 -7.77 -9.94 14.94
C GLU A 105 -9.23 -9.47 14.82
N ASP A 106 -9.98 -9.49 15.92
CA ASP A 106 -11.38 -9.04 15.97
C ASP A 106 -11.54 -7.60 15.44
N TYR A 107 -10.59 -6.73 15.79
CA TYR A 107 -10.61 -5.35 15.29
C TYR A 107 -10.47 -5.31 13.77
N ILE A 108 -9.59 -6.13 13.18
CA ILE A 108 -9.41 -6.19 11.72
C ILE A 108 -10.68 -6.73 11.06
N ILE A 109 -11.30 -7.77 11.63
CA ILE A 109 -12.54 -8.36 11.10
C ILE A 109 -13.68 -7.35 11.10
N GLU A 110 -13.79 -6.54 12.15
CA GLU A 110 -14.85 -5.54 12.28
C GLU A 110 -14.61 -4.27 11.46
N ASN A 111 -13.36 -3.80 11.41
CA ASN A 111 -13.03 -2.50 10.83
C ASN A 111 -12.37 -2.60 9.45
N GLY A 112 -12.02 -3.80 9.01
CA GLY A 112 -11.36 -4.05 7.74
C GLY A 112 -9.85 -3.77 7.74
N ILE A 113 -9.19 -4.23 6.69
CA ILE A 113 -7.73 -4.17 6.51
C ILE A 113 -7.21 -2.73 6.40
N HIS A 114 -7.92 -1.87 5.68
CA HIS A 114 -7.43 -0.50 5.42
C HIS A 114 -7.38 0.33 6.72
N ASN A 115 -8.49 0.39 7.44
CA ASN A 115 -8.57 1.11 8.72
C ASN A 115 -7.58 0.54 9.75
N SER A 116 -7.34 -0.77 9.70
CA SER A 116 -6.35 -1.45 10.55
C SER A 116 -4.91 -1.03 10.21
N LEU A 117 -4.60 -0.86 8.92
CA LEU A 117 -3.29 -0.37 8.47
C LEU A 117 -3.05 1.08 8.91
N ASP A 118 -4.07 1.93 8.81
CA ASP A 118 -3.99 3.33 9.22
C ASP A 118 -3.73 3.42 10.74
N LEU A 119 -4.47 2.64 11.55
CA LEU A 119 -4.28 2.59 13.01
C LEU A 119 -2.84 2.25 13.42
N ILE A 120 -2.18 1.32 12.71
CA ILE A 120 -0.80 0.92 13.02
C ILE A 120 0.25 1.80 12.33
N GLN A 121 -0.16 2.70 11.43
CA GLN A 121 0.75 3.65 10.77
C GLN A 121 1.04 4.85 11.66
N ASP A 122 0.13 5.17 12.58
CA ASP A 122 0.26 6.26 13.55
C ASP A 122 0.94 5.83 14.86
N LYS A 123 0.92 4.53 15.18
CA LYS A 123 1.66 3.98 16.33
C LYS A 123 3.14 3.80 15.95
N GLU A 124 4.02 4.60 16.57
CA GLU A 124 5.46 4.59 16.38
C GLU A 124 6.11 3.26 16.81
N SER A 125 6.03 2.23 15.99
CA SER A 125 6.82 1.03 16.21
C SER A 125 8.24 1.20 15.60
N PRO A 126 9.31 0.83 16.32
CA PRO A 126 10.68 0.91 15.83
C PRO A 126 10.94 0.06 14.57
N THR A 127 10.14 -0.99 14.34
CA THR A 127 10.21 -1.84 13.13
C THR A 127 9.57 -1.17 11.91
N PHE A 128 8.67 -0.20 12.11
CA PHE A 128 8.05 0.58 11.05
C PHE A 128 8.64 1.99 10.96
N LYS A 129 9.97 2.10 10.85
CA LYS A 129 10.60 3.38 10.52
C LYS A 129 9.98 3.94 9.24
N LYS A 130 9.24 5.05 9.36
CA LYS A 130 8.87 5.91 8.23
C LYS A 130 10.13 6.07 7.39
N SER A 131 10.01 5.91 6.06
CA SER A 131 11.13 6.23 5.17
C SER A 131 11.65 7.59 5.59
N LYS A 132 12.97 7.74 5.80
CA LYS A 132 13.57 9.01 6.22
C LYS A 132 13.15 10.06 5.19
N LYS A 133 12.06 10.78 5.44
CA LYS A 133 11.68 11.94 4.65
C LYS A 133 12.86 12.88 4.86
N ASN A 134 13.64 13.09 3.81
CA ASN A 134 14.74 14.02 3.87
C ASN A 134 14.17 15.34 4.41
N PRO A 135 14.74 15.89 5.50
CA PRO A 135 14.22 17.11 6.11
C PRO A 135 14.24 18.28 5.11
N ILE A 136 15.06 18.17 4.07
CA ILE A 136 15.18 19.13 2.98
C ILE A 136 14.70 18.47 1.68
N LYS A 137 13.81 19.17 0.95
CA LYS A 137 13.33 18.72 -0.37
C LYS A 137 14.49 18.71 -1.36
N PRO A 138 14.67 17.65 -2.16
CA PRO A 138 15.73 17.60 -3.16
C PRO A 138 15.50 18.66 -4.24
N LEU A 139 16.52 19.46 -4.51
CA LEU A 139 16.53 20.45 -5.59
C LEU A 139 16.75 19.73 -6.93
N ARG A 140 15.93 20.04 -7.95
CA ARG A 140 16.04 19.47 -9.30
C ARG A 140 16.44 20.55 -10.29
N PHE A 141 17.50 20.29 -11.05
CA PHE A 141 17.98 21.16 -12.12
C PHE A 141 17.73 20.52 -13.48
N GLN A 142 17.34 21.33 -14.46
CA GLN A 142 17.38 20.96 -15.87
C GLN A 142 18.58 21.66 -16.52
N LEU A 143 19.63 20.89 -16.80
CA LEU A 143 20.86 21.39 -17.40
C LEU A 143 20.77 21.32 -18.92
N LYS A 144 21.47 22.24 -19.60
CA LYS A 144 21.39 22.36 -21.07
C LYS A 144 22.22 21.31 -21.82
N SER A 145 23.28 20.78 -21.20
CA SER A 145 24.15 19.78 -21.82
C SER A 145 24.20 18.50 -20.99
N GLN A 146 24.27 17.35 -21.68
CA GLN A 146 24.37 16.04 -21.06
C GLN A 146 25.66 15.88 -20.23
N GLU A 147 26.78 16.40 -20.74
CA GLU A 147 28.07 16.37 -20.06
C GLU A 147 28.03 17.08 -18.70
N SER A 148 27.43 18.27 -18.64
CA SER A 148 27.27 18.99 -17.37
C SER A 148 26.38 18.22 -16.38
N TYR A 149 25.33 17.58 -16.88
CA TYR A 149 24.46 16.73 -16.08
C TYR A 149 25.21 15.53 -15.50
N ASP A 150 25.96 14.80 -16.32
CA ASP A 150 26.70 13.62 -15.87
C ASP A 150 27.78 13.97 -14.86
N PHE A 151 28.47 15.10 -15.04
CA PHE A 151 29.44 15.61 -14.07
C PHE A 151 28.79 15.91 -12.71
N TYR A 152 27.73 16.72 -12.66
CA TYR A 152 27.11 17.09 -11.38
C TYR A 152 26.35 15.94 -10.72
N LYS A 153 25.81 15.00 -11.51
CA LYS A 153 25.16 13.79 -11.03
C LYS A 153 26.14 12.82 -10.38
N SER A 154 27.27 12.57 -11.03
CA SER A 154 28.33 11.72 -10.46
C SER A 154 28.98 12.35 -9.22
N ASN A 155 28.93 13.67 -9.10
CA ASN A 155 29.53 14.44 -8.01
C ASN A 155 28.51 15.09 -7.06
N ALA A 156 27.36 14.46 -6.80
CA ALA A 156 26.23 15.09 -6.08
C ALA A 156 26.60 15.73 -4.71
N LYS A 157 27.50 15.12 -3.93
CA LYS A 157 27.98 15.69 -2.66
C LYS A 157 28.77 16.97 -2.86
N PHE A 158 29.67 16.98 -3.85
CA PHE A 158 30.44 18.15 -4.22
C PHE A 158 29.54 19.25 -4.77
N THR A 159 28.54 18.91 -5.60
CA THR A 159 27.55 19.86 -6.10
C THR A 159 26.82 20.57 -4.96
N GLY A 160 26.38 19.83 -3.94
CA GLY A 160 25.77 20.40 -2.74
C GLY A 160 26.72 21.37 -2.02
N PHE A 161 27.95 20.92 -1.74
CA PHE A 161 28.99 21.76 -1.11
C PHE A 161 29.29 23.03 -1.92
N LEU A 162 29.39 22.92 -3.25
CA LEU A 162 29.65 24.04 -4.15
C LEU A 162 28.55 25.10 -4.04
N LEU A 163 27.29 24.68 -4.08
CA LEU A 163 26.14 25.58 -4.00
C LEU A 163 26.09 26.28 -2.63
N ASP A 164 26.31 25.56 -1.54
CA ASP A 164 26.35 26.14 -0.20
C ASP A 164 27.52 27.12 -0.04
N LYS A 165 28.72 26.77 -0.53
CA LYS A 165 29.89 27.64 -0.48
C LYS A 165 29.67 28.91 -1.28
N LEU A 166 29.14 28.80 -2.50
CA LEU A 166 28.84 29.95 -3.35
C LEU A 166 27.83 30.88 -2.66
N PHE A 167 26.76 30.32 -2.07
CA PHE A 167 25.74 31.11 -1.40
C PHE A 167 26.25 31.80 -0.13
N ASN A 168 27.08 31.12 0.67
CA ASN A 168 27.54 31.65 1.95
C ASN A 168 28.72 32.63 1.78
N ASN A 169 29.64 32.34 0.86
CA ASN A 169 30.93 33.03 0.82
C ASN A 169 31.13 33.88 -0.45
N GLU A 170 30.46 33.54 -1.57
CA GLU A 170 30.74 34.15 -2.89
C GLU A 170 29.49 34.83 -3.49
N LYS A 171 28.75 35.58 -2.65
CA LYS A 171 27.48 36.20 -3.06
C LYS A 171 27.63 37.19 -4.22
N GLU A 172 28.76 37.87 -4.32
CA GLU A 172 29.02 38.81 -5.43
C GLU A 172 29.15 38.08 -6.77
N MET A 173 29.76 36.90 -6.78
CA MET A 173 29.82 36.05 -7.98
C MET A 173 28.42 35.62 -8.41
N ILE A 174 27.57 35.23 -7.46
CA ILE A 174 26.16 34.91 -7.73
C ILE A 174 25.43 36.12 -8.34
N LYS A 175 25.58 37.31 -7.76
CA LYS A 175 24.94 38.54 -8.26
C LYS A 175 25.36 38.86 -9.70
N LYS A 176 26.64 38.70 -10.02
CA LYS A 176 27.17 38.91 -11.38
C LYS A 176 26.54 37.95 -12.38
N ILE A 177 26.58 36.65 -12.09
CA ILE A 177 25.99 35.61 -12.97
C ILE A 177 24.47 35.81 -13.10
N MET A 178 23.79 36.23 -12.03
CA MET A 178 22.36 36.51 -12.06
C MET A 178 22.02 37.72 -12.95
N LYS A 179 22.89 38.74 -13.00
CA LYS A 179 22.74 39.88 -13.92
C LYS A 179 22.90 39.44 -15.37
N GLU A 180 23.93 38.66 -15.68
CA GLU A 180 24.14 38.08 -17.02
C GLU A 180 22.96 37.22 -17.46
N TYR A 181 22.45 36.35 -16.58
CA TYR A 181 21.28 35.52 -16.84
C TYR A 181 20.02 36.34 -17.16
N LYS A 182 19.80 37.44 -16.45
CA LYS A 182 18.66 38.34 -16.70
C LYS A 182 18.80 39.06 -18.04
N GLN A 183 20.00 39.43 -18.45
CA GLN A 183 20.26 40.05 -19.76
C GLN A 183 20.04 39.08 -20.92
N LEU A 184 20.34 37.79 -20.73
CA LEU A 184 20.09 36.73 -21.72
C LEU A 184 18.62 36.28 -21.80
N LYS A 185 17.79 36.70 -20.84
CA LYS A 185 16.34 36.48 -20.84
C LYS A 185 15.53 37.66 -21.36
N GLY A 186 16.20 38.79 -21.62
CA GLY A 186 15.62 40.00 -22.20
C GLY A 186 15.43 39.89 -23.71
#